data_AF-A0A2D4S4Y9-F1
#
_entry.id   AF-A0A2D4S4Y9-F1
#
_cell.length_a   1.000
_cell.length_b   1.000
_cell.length_c   1.000
_cell.angle_alpha   90.00
_cell.angle_beta   90.00
_cell.angle_gamma   90.00
#
_symmetry.space_group_name_H-M   'P 1'
#
loop_
_entity.id
_entity.type
_entity.pdbx_description
1 polymer ?
#
loop_
_entity_poly.entity_id
_entity_poly.type
_entity_poly.pdbx_seq_one_letter_code
_entity_poly.pdbx_strand_id
1 'polypeptide(L)'
;MKLSKFTLFLALIFSASISQANSDQPLIKTYKAEANLLLKQLNEKSSDQIEELSKNLVNTSQLIISQVNNNLPQCKAYFLALLNAADTMADLPLEEIESGYHADGLLPPLKDATCYHAKDLLVHPATVQAMARIGIQTDEQWQDAKKEIVEVLAHLGAVNNQL
;
A
#
# COMPACT_ATOMS: atom_id res chain seq x y z
N MET A 1 71.57 -27.97 -16.69
CA MET A 1 71.05 -26.62 -16.98
C MET A 1 69.53 -26.65 -16.85
N LYS A 2 69.00 -25.88 -15.88
CA LYS A 2 67.63 -25.33 -15.71
C LYS A 2 66.42 -26.29 -15.58
N LEU A 3 66.01 -26.49 -14.31
CA LEU A 3 64.62 -26.76 -13.91
C LEU A 3 63.76 -25.52 -14.22
N SER A 4 62.69 -25.68 -15.01
CA SER A 4 61.68 -24.64 -15.20
C SER A 4 60.55 -24.83 -14.19
N LYS A 5 60.34 -23.83 -13.34
CA LYS A 5 59.31 -23.79 -12.31
C LYS A 5 57.96 -23.43 -12.95
N PHE A 6 56.98 -24.32 -12.83
CA PHE A 6 55.58 -24.03 -13.15
C PHE A 6 54.96 -23.27 -11.96
N THR A 7 54.72 -21.97 -12.13
CA THR A 7 54.00 -21.16 -11.13
C THR A 7 52.52 -21.18 -11.48
N LEU A 8 51.73 -21.89 -10.67
CA LEU A 8 50.28 -21.93 -10.75
C LEU A 8 49.72 -20.67 -10.08
N PHE A 9 49.18 -19.73 -10.87
CA PHE A 9 48.42 -18.58 -10.35
C PHE A 9 46.99 -19.04 -10.01
N LEU A 10 46.72 -19.21 -8.72
CA LEU A 10 45.37 -19.43 -8.20
C LEU A 10 44.67 -18.06 -8.08
N ALA A 11 43.82 -17.72 -9.05
CA ALA A 11 42.99 -16.51 -8.99
C ALA A 11 41.80 -16.78 -8.05
N LEU A 12 41.86 -16.23 -6.83
CA LEU A 12 40.72 -16.17 -5.93
C LEU A 12 39.70 -15.17 -6.49
N ILE A 13 38.62 -15.67 -7.07
CA ILE A 13 37.48 -14.86 -7.49
C ILE A 13 36.62 -14.64 -6.24
N PHE A 14 36.84 -13.52 -5.55
CA PHE A 14 35.94 -13.02 -4.50
C PHE A 14 34.64 -12.60 -5.17
N SER A 15 33.64 -13.48 -5.15
CA SER A 15 32.27 -13.12 -5.53
C SER A 15 31.68 -12.30 -4.40
N ALA A 16 31.80 -10.97 -4.49
CA ALA A 16 31.04 -10.07 -3.63
C ALA A 16 29.56 -10.19 -4.03
N SER A 17 28.79 -10.93 -3.25
CA SER A 17 27.33 -10.90 -3.35
C SER A 17 26.86 -9.50 -2.97
N ILE A 18 26.56 -8.67 -3.97
CA ILE A 18 25.89 -7.39 -3.75
C ILE A 18 24.46 -7.72 -3.35
N SER A 19 24.17 -7.73 -2.05
CA SER A 19 22.80 -7.68 -1.56
C SER A 19 22.21 -6.33 -1.99
N GLN A 20 21.41 -6.33 -3.06
CA GLN A 20 20.58 -5.17 -3.40
C GLN A 20 19.55 -5.00 -2.28
N ALA A 21 19.83 -4.10 -1.35
CA ALA A 21 18.79 -3.56 -0.49
C ALA A 21 17.84 -2.77 -1.40
N ASN A 22 16.68 -3.34 -1.71
CA ASN A 22 15.62 -2.59 -2.40
C ASN A 22 15.25 -1.40 -1.50
N SER A 23 15.61 -0.19 -1.93
CA SER A 23 15.17 1.02 -1.24
C SER A 23 13.74 1.30 -1.63
N ASP A 24 12.85 1.49 -0.65
CA ASP A 24 11.46 1.90 -0.91
C ASP A 24 11.42 3.15 -1.80
N GLN A 25 10.51 3.14 -2.77
CA GLN A 25 10.24 4.28 -3.65
C GLN A 25 9.76 5.48 -2.81
N PRO A 26 10.01 6.73 -3.22
CA PRO A 26 9.66 7.91 -2.44
C PRO A 26 8.19 7.96 -2.00
N LEU A 27 7.25 7.64 -2.89
CA LEU A 27 5.81 7.59 -2.55
C LEU A 27 5.48 6.52 -1.52
N ILE A 28 6.12 5.35 -1.58
CA ILE A 28 5.94 4.28 -0.59
C ILE A 28 6.46 4.72 0.77
N LYS A 29 7.60 5.43 0.82
CA LYS A 29 8.11 6.00 2.07
C LYS A 29 7.16 7.03 2.68
N THR A 30 6.62 7.93 1.86
CA THR A 30 5.62 8.92 2.29
C THR A 30 4.38 8.24 2.84
N TYR A 31 3.78 7.33 2.05
CA TYR A 31 2.59 6.59 2.44
C TYR A 31 2.81 5.81 3.75
N LYS A 32 3.96 5.13 3.89
CA LYS A 32 4.31 4.40 5.11
C LYS A 32 4.42 5.32 6.32
N ALA A 33 4.97 6.53 6.16
CA ALA A 33 5.06 7.50 7.25
C ALA A 33 3.67 8.00 7.67
N GLU A 34 2.81 8.32 6.70
CA GLU A 34 1.40 8.71 6.92
C GLU A 34 0.61 7.61 7.63
N ALA A 35 0.75 6.36 7.18
CA ALA A 35 0.06 5.20 7.76
C ALA A 35 0.50 4.94 9.20
N ASN A 36 1.79 5.05 9.50
CA ASN A 36 2.29 4.92 10.87
C ASN A 36 1.82 6.06 11.79
N LEU A 37 1.71 7.28 11.26
CA LEU A 37 1.16 8.41 12.02
C LEU A 37 -0.32 8.18 12.35
N LEU A 38 -1.11 7.76 11.37
CA LEU A 38 -2.52 7.42 11.58
C LEU A 38 -2.68 6.26 12.58
N LEU A 39 -1.90 5.18 12.43
CA LEU A 39 -1.91 4.05 13.35
C LEU A 39 -1.57 4.47 14.79
N LYS A 40 -0.64 5.42 14.96
CA LYS A 40 -0.35 6.02 16.27
C LYS A 40 -1.57 6.75 16.85
N GLN A 41 -2.23 7.60 16.07
CA GLN A 41 -3.44 8.32 16.53
C GLN A 41 -4.57 7.35 16.90
N LEU A 42 -4.77 6.30 16.10
CA LEU A 42 -5.72 5.23 16.39
C LEU A 42 -5.39 4.49 17.70
N ASN A 43 -4.11 4.26 17.97
CA ASN A 43 -3.66 3.64 19.23
C ASN A 43 -3.90 4.51 20.45
N GLU A 44 -3.72 5.82 20.30
CA GLU A 44 -3.98 6.82 21.34
C GLU A 44 -5.47 7.13 21.50
N LYS A 45 -6.33 6.60 20.60
CA LYS A 45 -7.76 6.94 20.49
C LYS A 45 -8.00 8.45 20.39
N SER A 46 -7.13 9.13 19.66
CA SER A 46 -7.18 10.57 19.42
C SER A 46 -7.97 10.83 18.13
N SER A 47 -9.19 11.36 18.25
CA SER A 47 -10.14 11.46 17.12
C SER A 47 -9.86 12.60 16.15
N ASP A 48 -9.25 13.69 16.60
CA ASP A 48 -9.38 15.01 15.94
C ASP A 48 -8.66 15.11 14.58
N GLN A 49 -7.86 14.10 14.21
CA GLN A 49 -7.08 14.10 12.97
C GLN A 49 -7.26 12.82 12.13
N ILE A 50 -8.07 11.85 12.57
CA ILE A 50 -8.15 10.55 11.90
C ILE A 50 -8.72 10.70 10.50
N GLU A 51 -9.78 11.46 10.32
CA GLU A 51 -10.41 11.69 9.02
C GLU A 51 -9.41 12.33 8.04
N GLU A 52 -8.72 13.39 8.46
CA GLU A 52 -7.75 14.10 7.62
C GLU A 52 -6.51 13.25 7.29
N LEU A 53 -5.97 12.54 8.27
CA LEU A 53 -4.83 11.63 8.06
C LEU A 53 -5.20 10.48 7.11
N SER A 54 -6.42 9.95 7.22
CA SER A 54 -6.92 8.90 6.34
C SER A 54 -7.13 9.42 4.92
N LYS A 55 -7.67 10.64 4.77
CA LYS A 55 -7.79 11.32 3.49
C LYS A 55 -6.44 11.56 2.81
N ASN A 56 -5.40 11.91 3.57
CA ASN A 56 -4.05 12.05 3.04
C ASN A 56 -3.51 10.72 2.47
N LEU A 57 -3.77 9.60 3.15
CA LEU A 57 -3.45 8.28 2.61
C LEU A 57 -4.23 7.99 1.33
N VAL A 58 -5.53 8.30 1.25
CA VAL A 58 -6.31 8.16 0.01
C VAL A 58 -5.67 8.97 -1.12
N ASN A 59 -5.30 10.23 -0.88
CA ASN A 59 -4.63 11.08 -1.88
C ASN A 59 -3.29 10.49 -2.33
N THR A 60 -2.45 10.04 -1.40
CA THR A 60 -1.16 9.42 -1.72
C THR A 60 -1.36 8.11 -2.51
N SER A 61 -2.39 7.33 -2.18
CA SER A 61 -2.76 6.11 -2.92
C SER A 61 -3.20 6.39 -4.34
N GLN A 62 -3.93 7.48 -4.60
CA GLN A 62 -4.28 7.86 -5.97
C GLN A 62 -3.03 8.11 -6.83
N LEU A 63 -1.99 8.74 -6.26
CA LEU A 63 -0.71 8.94 -6.94
C LEU A 63 0.03 7.62 -7.20
N ILE A 64 0.08 6.73 -6.19
CA ILE A 64 0.70 5.41 -6.31
C ILE A 64 -0.02 4.58 -7.38
N ILE A 65 -1.34 4.47 -7.31
CA ILE A 65 -2.15 3.69 -8.26
C ILE A 65 -1.98 4.23 -9.68
N SER A 66 -1.93 5.55 -9.85
CA SER A 66 -1.67 6.17 -11.16
C SER A 66 -0.31 5.76 -11.74
N GLN A 67 0.72 5.62 -10.92
CA GLN A 67 2.04 5.16 -11.36
C GLN A 67 2.06 3.65 -11.63
N VAL A 68 1.52 2.83 -10.73
CA VAL A 68 1.40 1.38 -10.89
C VAL A 68 0.61 1.03 -12.16
N ASN A 69 -0.43 1.79 -12.49
CA ASN A 69 -1.24 1.60 -13.69
C ASN A 69 -0.42 1.68 -14.99
N ASN A 70 0.68 2.45 -15.00
CA ASN A 70 1.57 2.51 -16.16
C ASN A 70 2.39 1.22 -16.33
N ASN A 71 2.65 0.51 -15.23
CA ASN A 71 3.43 -0.72 -15.20
C ASN A 71 2.55 -1.99 -15.29
N LEU A 72 1.25 -1.87 -14.95
CA LEU A 72 0.27 -2.96 -14.95
C LEU A 72 -0.94 -2.66 -15.85
N PRO A 73 -0.78 -2.64 -17.18
CA PRO A 73 -1.87 -2.30 -18.11
C PRO A 73 -3.08 -3.24 -17.99
N GLN A 74 -2.90 -4.48 -17.51
CA GLN A 74 -3.99 -5.41 -17.23
C GLN A 74 -4.93 -4.91 -16.12
N CYS A 75 -4.45 -4.06 -15.21
CA CYS A 75 -5.23 -3.49 -14.11
C CYS A 75 -5.96 -2.19 -14.49
N LYS A 76 -5.76 -1.66 -15.72
CA LYS A 76 -6.20 -0.31 -16.07
C LYS A 76 -7.67 -0.01 -15.88
N ALA A 77 -8.56 -0.90 -16.32
CA ALA A 77 -9.99 -0.70 -16.15
C ALA A 77 -10.39 -0.72 -14.66
N TYR A 78 -9.75 -1.60 -13.89
CA TYR A 78 -9.97 -1.75 -12.45
C TYR A 78 -9.53 -0.51 -11.68
N PHE A 79 -8.30 -0.05 -11.91
CA PHE A 79 -7.77 1.16 -11.28
C PHE A 79 -8.51 2.43 -11.72
N LEU A 80 -8.95 2.52 -12.97
CA LEU A 80 -9.75 3.67 -13.40
C LEU A 80 -11.09 3.75 -12.64
N ALA A 81 -11.78 2.62 -12.48
CA ALA A 81 -13.01 2.57 -11.70
C ALA A 81 -12.77 2.95 -10.24
N LEU A 82 -11.70 2.43 -9.64
CA LEU A 82 -11.31 2.75 -8.26
C LEU A 82 -10.98 4.23 -8.08
N LEU A 83 -10.15 4.81 -8.95
CA LEU A 83 -9.76 6.22 -8.91
C LEU A 83 -10.97 7.15 -9.08
N ASN A 84 -11.92 6.80 -9.94
CA ASN A 84 -13.15 7.59 -10.12
C ASN A 84 -14.03 7.65 -8.86
N ALA A 85 -13.91 6.67 -7.97
CA ALA A 85 -14.65 6.61 -6.70
C ALA A 85 -13.88 7.21 -5.52
N ALA A 86 -12.56 7.41 -5.66
CA ALA A 86 -11.65 7.68 -4.54
C ALA A 86 -12.08 8.85 -3.65
N ASP A 87 -12.41 9.99 -4.26
CA ASP A 87 -12.73 11.23 -3.54
C ASP A 87 -14.10 11.18 -2.83
N THR A 88 -14.98 10.27 -3.24
CA THR A 88 -16.34 10.13 -2.69
C THR A 88 -16.53 8.84 -1.89
N MET A 89 -15.55 7.93 -1.87
CA MET A 89 -15.70 6.62 -1.27
C MET A 89 -15.99 6.71 0.23
N ALA A 90 -15.29 7.61 0.93
CA ALA A 90 -15.51 7.85 2.36
C ALA A 90 -16.91 8.43 2.66
N ASP A 91 -17.61 8.94 1.64
CA ASP A 91 -18.96 9.46 1.80
C ASP A 91 -20.05 8.39 1.84
N LEU A 92 -19.72 7.16 1.41
CA LEU A 92 -20.63 6.03 1.37
C LEU A 92 -20.90 5.45 2.78
N PRO A 93 -22.02 4.72 2.96
CA PRO A 93 -22.20 3.85 4.11
C PRO A 93 -21.08 2.80 4.20
N LEU A 94 -20.64 2.43 5.41
CA LEU A 94 -19.57 1.43 5.58
C LEU A 94 -19.88 0.12 4.85
N GLU A 95 -21.11 -0.39 4.94
CA GLU A 95 -21.53 -1.61 4.23
C GLU A 95 -21.35 -1.51 2.70
N GLU A 96 -21.53 -0.33 2.12
CA GLU A 96 -21.33 -0.10 0.70
C GLU A 96 -19.84 -0.04 0.34
N ILE A 97 -18.98 0.44 1.23
CA ILE A 97 -17.52 0.36 1.07
C ILE A 97 -17.07 -1.11 1.14
N GLU A 98 -17.53 -1.85 2.14
CA GLU A 98 -17.22 -3.26 2.34
C GLU A 98 -17.64 -4.13 1.14
N SER A 99 -18.91 -4.05 0.75
CA SER A 99 -19.42 -4.87 -0.35
C SER A 99 -18.98 -4.37 -1.73
N GLY A 100 -18.83 -3.06 -1.90
CA GLY A 100 -18.53 -2.44 -3.18
C GLY A 100 -17.05 -2.43 -3.54
N TYR A 101 -16.16 -2.15 -2.59
CA TYR A 101 -14.75 -1.92 -2.88
C TYR A 101 -13.82 -2.91 -2.18
N HIS A 102 -14.10 -3.32 -0.94
CA HIS A 102 -13.34 -4.42 -0.32
C HIS A 102 -13.63 -5.75 -1.02
N ALA A 103 -14.91 -6.08 -1.22
CA ALA A 103 -15.37 -7.29 -1.90
C ALA A 103 -15.55 -7.15 -3.43
N ASP A 104 -15.07 -6.05 -4.03
CA ASP A 104 -15.08 -5.78 -5.47
C ASP A 104 -16.48 -5.68 -6.14
N GLY A 105 -17.58 -5.54 -5.39
CA GLY A 105 -18.94 -5.52 -5.95
C GLY A 105 -19.26 -4.35 -6.90
N LEU A 106 -18.55 -3.23 -6.77
CA LEU A 106 -18.66 -2.03 -7.62
C LEU A 106 -17.46 -1.88 -8.57
N LEU A 107 -16.48 -2.78 -8.50
CA LEU A 107 -15.30 -2.74 -9.35
C LEU A 107 -15.45 -3.72 -10.53
N PRO A 108 -14.81 -3.46 -11.69
CA PRO A 108 -14.72 -4.44 -12.76
C PRO A 108 -14.09 -5.75 -12.26
N PRO A 109 -14.33 -6.89 -12.94
CA PRO A 109 -13.71 -8.15 -12.53
C PRO A 109 -12.18 -8.03 -12.42
N LEU A 110 -11.65 -8.46 -11.28
CA LEU A 110 -10.21 -8.51 -11.02
C LEU A 110 -9.55 -9.47 -12.01
N LYS A 111 -8.65 -8.96 -12.85
CA LYS A 111 -7.96 -9.77 -13.87
C LYS A 111 -6.71 -10.47 -13.35
N ASP A 112 -6.07 -9.88 -12.34
CA ASP A 112 -4.80 -10.36 -11.78
C ASP A 112 -4.74 -9.97 -10.30
N ALA A 113 -4.30 -10.90 -9.45
CA ALA A 113 -4.16 -10.68 -8.01
C ALA A 113 -3.19 -9.53 -7.67
N THR A 114 -2.28 -9.18 -8.57
CA THR A 114 -1.35 -8.06 -8.39
C THR A 114 -2.09 -6.71 -8.31
N CYS A 115 -3.24 -6.56 -8.98
CA CYS A 115 -4.01 -5.31 -8.94
C CYS A 115 -4.61 -5.04 -7.55
N TYR A 116 -4.92 -6.10 -6.82
CA TYR A 116 -5.59 -6.04 -5.51
C TYR A 116 -4.72 -5.29 -4.47
N HIS A 117 -3.40 -5.49 -4.46
CA HIS A 117 -2.54 -4.83 -3.48
C HIS A 117 -2.53 -3.31 -3.59
N ALA A 118 -2.58 -2.76 -4.81
CA ALA A 118 -2.63 -1.31 -4.99
C ALA A 118 -4.02 -0.75 -4.67
N LYS A 119 -5.10 -1.52 -4.89
CA LYS A 119 -6.45 -1.15 -4.45
C LYS A 119 -6.49 -0.95 -2.95
N ASP A 120 -5.95 -1.91 -2.20
CA ASP A 120 -6.07 -1.92 -0.74
C ASP A 120 -5.38 -0.72 -0.11
N LEU A 121 -4.33 -0.17 -0.75
CA LEU A 121 -3.76 1.12 -0.33
C LEU A 121 -4.79 2.26 -0.33
N LEU A 122 -5.83 2.20 -1.15
CA LEU A 122 -6.86 3.24 -1.22
C LEU A 122 -8.10 2.90 -0.38
N VAL A 123 -8.58 1.65 -0.46
CA VAL A 123 -9.86 1.28 0.15
C VAL A 123 -9.76 1.27 1.67
N HIS A 124 -8.73 0.66 2.27
CA HIS A 124 -8.60 0.64 3.74
C HIS A 124 -8.57 2.05 4.36
N PRO A 125 -7.77 3.03 3.86
CA PRO A 125 -7.83 4.39 4.39
C PRO A 125 -9.16 5.10 4.12
N ALA A 126 -9.82 4.85 2.99
CA ALA A 126 -11.16 5.41 2.73
C ALA A 126 -12.19 4.86 3.74
N THR A 127 -12.10 3.58 4.12
CA THR A 127 -12.90 2.98 5.19
C THR A 127 -12.64 3.67 6.53
N VAL A 128 -11.37 3.86 6.92
CA VAL A 128 -11.04 4.57 8.17
C VAL A 128 -11.51 6.03 8.14
N GLN A 129 -11.42 6.70 7.00
CA GLN A 129 -11.97 8.04 6.82
C GLN A 129 -13.48 8.06 7.05
N ALA A 130 -14.23 7.11 6.47
CA ALA A 130 -15.67 6.97 6.68
C ALA A 130 -16.01 6.68 8.15
N MET A 131 -15.28 5.77 8.81
CA MET A 131 -15.44 5.47 10.23
C MET A 131 -15.23 6.71 11.12
N ALA A 132 -14.20 7.50 10.83
CA ALA A 132 -13.90 8.73 11.56
C ALA A 132 -15.02 9.77 11.37
N ARG A 133 -15.48 9.97 10.13
CA ARG A 133 -16.57 10.89 9.78
C ARG A 133 -17.90 10.53 10.45
N ILE A 134 -18.22 9.23 10.51
CA ILE A 134 -19.41 8.71 11.20
C ILE A 134 -19.26 8.87 12.73
N GLY A 135 -18.04 8.75 13.23
CA GLY A 135 -17.69 8.83 14.64
C GLY A 135 -17.41 7.45 15.23
N ILE A 136 -16.18 7.25 15.71
CA ILE A 136 -15.74 6.01 16.35
C ILE A 136 -16.09 6.08 17.84
N GLN A 137 -16.98 5.21 18.31
CA GLN A 137 -17.55 5.29 19.66
C GLN A 137 -17.09 4.16 20.58
N THR A 138 -16.88 2.97 20.04
CA THR A 138 -16.59 1.76 20.81
C THR A 138 -15.15 1.29 20.63
N ASP A 139 -14.65 0.57 21.63
CA ASP A 139 -13.32 -0.04 21.56
C ASP A 139 -13.18 -1.00 20.38
N GLU A 140 -14.24 -1.71 20.01
CA GLU A 140 -14.28 -2.57 18.83
C GLU A 140 -14.07 -1.76 17.54
N GLN A 141 -14.82 -0.67 17.35
CA GLN A 141 -14.64 0.21 16.19
C GLN A 141 -13.25 0.82 16.12
N TRP A 142 -12.65 1.16 17.27
CA TRP A 142 -11.25 1.60 17.34
C TRP A 142 -10.27 0.50 16.92
N GLN A 143 -10.54 -0.76 17.27
CA GLN A 143 -9.70 -1.87 16.82
C GLN A 143 -9.89 -2.17 15.34
N ASP A 144 -11.11 -2.06 14.81
CA ASP A 144 -11.37 -2.28 13.40
C ASP A 144 -10.67 -1.22 12.54
N ALA A 145 -10.77 0.06 12.91
CA ALA A 145 -10.03 1.12 12.23
C ALA A 145 -8.51 0.91 12.26
N LYS A 146 -7.96 0.30 13.32
CA LYS A 146 -6.53 -0.08 13.36
C LYS A 146 -6.20 -1.22 12.42
N LYS A 147 -7.07 -2.23 12.32
CA LYS A 147 -6.86 -3.38 11.44
C LYS A 147 -6.77 -2.93 9.99
N GLU A 148 -7.65 -2.03 9.56
CA GLU A 148 -7.59 -1.43 8.21
C GLU A 148 -6.18 -0.89 7.90
N ILE A 149 -5.57 -0.12 8.81
CA ILE A 149 -4.23 0.45 8.60
C ILE A 149 -3.11 -0.57 8.76
N VAL A 150 -3.29 -1.60 9.59
CA VAL A 150 -2.33 -2.71 9.68
C VAL A 150 -2.31 -3.54 8.39
N GLU A 151 -3.49 -3.82 7.83
CA GLU A 151 -3.64 -4.52 6.56
C GLU A 151 -2.99 -3.71 5.43
N VAL A 152 -3.22 -2.40 5.38
CA VAL A 152 -2.59 -1.54 4.38
C VAL A 152 -1.06 -1.59 4.39
N LEU A 153 -0.45 -1.65 5.57
CA LEU A 153 1.01 -1.74 5.72
C LEU A 153 1.56 -3.06 5.16
N ALA A 154 0.77 -4.15 5.19
CA ALA A 154 1.17 -5.44 4.62
C ALA A 154 1.22 -5.44 3.08
N HIS A 155 0.45 -4.57 2.43
CA HIS A 155 0.41 -4.45 0.97
C HIS A 155 1.58 -3.67 0.37
N LEU A 156 2.24 -2.81 1.15
CA LEU A 156 3.27 -1.89 0.63
C LEU A 156 4.45 -2.60 -0.04
N GLY A 157 4.88 -3.74 0.50
CA GLY A 157 5.99 -4.50 -0.08
C GLY A 157 5.68 -4.99 -1.50
N ALA A 158 4.44 -5.44 -1.74
CA ALA A 158 4.01 -5.88 -3.06
C ALA A 158 3.91 -4.70 -4.04
N VAL A 159 3.35 -3.57 -3.60
CA VAL A 159 3.18 -2.38 -4.45
C VAL A 159 4.51 -1.70 -4.77
N ASN A 160 5.46 -1.69 -3.85
CA ASN A 160 6.79 -1.11 -4.08
C ASN A 160 7.53 -1.76 -5.26
N ASN A 161 7.29 -3.05 -5.50
CA ASN A 161 7.90 -3.77 -6.63
C ASN A 161 7.19 -3.50 -7.97
N GLN A 162 6.10 -2.72 -7.97
CA GLN A 162 5.31 -2.35 -9.16
C GLN A 162 5.48 -0.88 -9.56
N LEU A 163 6.35 -0.14 -8.87
CA LEU A 163 6.70 1.25 -9.11
C LEU A 163 8.11 1.37 -9.68
#